data_AF-A0A5B9D8M3-F1
#
_entry.id   AF-A0A5B9D8M3-F1
#
_cell.length_a   1.000
_cell.length_b   1.000
_cell.length_c   1.000
_cell.angle_alpha   90.00
_cell.angle_beta   90.00
_cell.angle_gamma   90.00
#
_symmetry.space_group_name_H-M   'P 1'
#
loop_
_entity.id
_entity.type
_entity.pdbx_description
1 polymer ?
#
loop_
_entity_poly.entity_id
_entity_poly.type
_entity_poly.pdbx_seq_one_letter_code
_entity_poly.pdbx_strand_id
1 'polypeptide(L)'
;MSTSQIQYLARINKLQSLQQKVAYFEKTPDQYRKSLEVFKEYIEFVKTFNEPKSLINGLLRMAQYCERMDDRLLSGDLYKDALNLMRTFKLGDSQHIQNLRSKIEALHYYSF
;
A
#
# COMPACT_ATOMS: atom_id res chain seq x y z
N MET A 1 -14.94 -7.53 29.80
CA MET A 1 -14.03 -7.74 28.65
C MET A 1 -12.63 -7.92 29.19
N SER A 2 -11.85 -8.86 28.64
CA SER A 2 -10.44 -9.01 29.03
C SER A 2 -9.58 -7.91 28.43
N THR A 3 -8.43 -7.62 29.04
CA THR A 3 -7.45 -6.65 28.53
C THR A 3 -7.06 -6.95 27.08
N SER A 4 -6.94 -8.22 26.71
CA SER A 4 -6.64 -8.66 25.34
C SER A 4 -7.76 -8.34 24.35
N GLN A 5 -9.03 -8.45 24.77
CA GLN A 5 -10.17 -8.07 23.93
C GLN A 5 -10.22 -6.56 23.70
N ILE A 6 -9.92 -5.76 24.72
CA ILE A 6 -9.88 -4.29 24.61
C ILE A 6 -8.75 -3.86 23.66
N GLN A 7 -7.56 -4.45 23.80
CA GLN A 7 -6.42 -4.17 22.92
C GLN A 7 -6.71 -4.58 21.47
N TYR A 8 -7.34 -5.73 21.26
CA TYR A 8 -7.75 -6.17 19.93
C TYR A 8 -8.73 -5.18 19.29
N LEU A 9 -9.80 -4.78 20.00
CA LEU A 9 -10.75 -3.80 19.48
C LEU A 9 -10.10 -2.45 19.18
N ALA A 10 -9.20 -1.97 20.04
CA ALA A 10 -8.46 -0.74 19.78
C ALA A 10 -7.63 -0.83 18.49
N ARG A 11 -7.01 -1.99 18.22
CA ARG A 11 -6.29 -2.24 16.97
C ARG A 11 -7.20 -2.24 15.76
N ILE A 12 -8.36 -2.88 15.83
CA ILE A 12 -9.36 -2.89 14.74
C ILE A 12 -9.90 -1.49 14.47
N ASN A 13 -10.24 -0.73 15.51
CA ASN A 13 -10.70 0.66 15.37
C ASN A 13 -9.63 1.55 14.71
N LYS A 14 -8.36 1.38 15.11
CA LYS A 14 -7.25 2.09 14.47
C LYS A 14 -7.10 1.69 13.00
N LEU A 15 -7.21 0.41 12.66
CA LEU A 15 -7.15 -0.06 11.27
C LEU A 15 -8.25 0.60 10.43
N GLN A 16 -9.48 0.59 10.92
CA GLN A 16 -10.64 1.19 10.23
C GLN A 16 -10.45 2.69 10.02
N SER A 17 -9.98 3.41 11.05
CA SER A 17 -9.69 4.85 10.93
C SER A 17 -8.64 5.13 9.85
N LEU A 18 -7.57 4.34 9.81
CA LEU A 18 -6.53 4.49 8.78
C LEU A 18 -7.04 4.16 7.38
N GLN A 19 -7.83 3.09 7.23
CA GLN A 19 -8.45 2.73 5.95
C GLN A 19 -9.36 3.84 5.42
N GLN A 20 -10.14 4.48 6.30
CA GLN A 20 -10.98 5.62 5.94
C GLN A 20 -10.16 6.84 5.51
N LYS A 21 -9.08 7.16 6.23
CA LYS A 21 -8.18 8.26 5.85
C LYS A 21 -7.51 7.98 4.51
N VAL A 22 -7.01 6.77 4.28
CA VAL A 22 -6.43 6.37 2.98
C VAL A 22 -7.47 6.54 1.87
N ALA A 23 -8.69 6.03 2.05
CA ALA A 23 -9.75 6.15 1.05
C ALA A 23 -10.16 7.60 0.76
N TYR A 24 -10.08 8.48 1.77
CA TYR A 24 -10.28 9.93 1.60
C TYR A 24 -9.16 10.52 0.72
N PHE A 25 -7.90 10.30 1.08
CA PHE A 25 -6.76 10.86 0.34
C PHE A 25 -6.60 10.28 -1.06
N GLU A 26 -7.02 9.04 -1.30
CA GLU A 26 -7.10 8.48 -2.65
C GLU A 26 -7.99 9.28 -3.61
N LYS A 27 -8.93 10.08 -3.08
CA LYS A 27 -9.86 10.90 -3.86
C LYS A 27 -9.50 12.38 -3.82
N THR A 28 -8.47 12.78 -3.08
CA THR A 28 -8.11 14.19 -2.88
C THR A 28 -6.65 14.44 -3.25
N PRO A 29 -6.39 15.01 -4.44
CA PRO A 29 -5.03 15.21 -4.94
C PRO A 29 -4.25 16.33 -4.23
N ASP A 30 -4.94 17.28 -3.60
CA ASP A 30 -4.35 18.56 -3.20
C ASP A 30 -3.42 18.50 -1.97
N GLN A 31 -3.20 17.33 -1.39
CA GLN A 31 -2.42 17.16 -0.14
C GLN A 31 -1.42 16.01 -0.24
N TYR A 32 -0.55 16.05 -1.26
CA TYR A 32 0.41 14.96 -1.54
C TYR A 32 1.20 14.49 -0.32
N ARG A 33 1.91 15.40 0.36
CA ARG A 33 2.75 15.07 1.53
C ARG A 33 1.96 14.41 2.67
N LYS A 34 0.80 14.98 3.02
CA LYS A 34 -0.05 14.44 4.09
C LYS A 34 -0.64 13.08 3.71
N SER A 35 -0.97 12.91 2.43
CA SER A 35 -1.44 11.63 1.90
C SER A 35 -0.35 10.57 2.06
N LEU A 36 0.90 10.87 1.69
CA LEU A 36 2.03 9.95 1.88
C LEU A 36 2.22 9.54 3.35
N GLU A 37 2.12 10.49 4.28
CA GLU A 37 2.23 10.21 5.72
C GLU A 37 1.14 9.23 6.17
N VAL A 38 -0.11 9.42 5.73
CA VAL A 38 -1.23 8.53 6.04
C VAL A 38 -1.04 7.13 5.43
N PHE A 39 -0.60 7.05 4.18
CA PHE A 39 -0.30 5.76 3.54
C PHE A 39 0.82 5.02 4.27
N LYS A 40 1.89 5.71 4.66
CA LYS A 40 2.99 5.14 5.44
C LYS A 40 2.51 4.65 6.80
N GLU A 41 1.72 5.45 7.53
CA GLU A 41 1.14 5.04 8.82
C GLU A 41 0.26 3.79 8.65
N TYR A 42 -0.57 3.74 7.60
CA TYR A 42 -1.40 2.58 7.29
C TYR A 42 -0.57 1.33 7.00
N ILE A 43 0.45 1.44 6.15
CA ILE A 43 1.33 0.31 5.80
C ILE A 43 2.07 -0.22 7.03
N GLU A 44 2.68 0.66 7.84
CA GLU A 44 3.36 0.26 9.07
C GLU A 44 2.41 -0.39 10.07
N PHE A 45 1.18 0.12 10.17
CA PHE A 45 0.19 -0.47 11.06
C PHE A 45 -0.25 -1.86 10.59
N VAL A 46 -0.48 -2.05 9.29
CA VAL A 46 -0.86 -3.35 8.70
C VAL A 46 0.25 -4.39 8.86
N LYS A 47 1.54 -4.00 8.80
CA LYS A 47 2.66 -4.91 9.08
C LYS A 47 2.52 -5.61 10.45
N THR A 48 1.94 -4.94 11.45
CA THR A 48 1.75 -5.51 12.80
C THR A 48 0.77 -6.69 12.88
N PHE A 49 -0.04 -6.90 11.83
CA PHE A 49 -0.99 -8.02 11.76
C PHE A 49 -0.39 -9.27 11.13
N ASN A 50 0.84 -9.20 10.60
CA ASN A 50 1.50 -10.29 9.89
C ASN A 50 0.64 -10.91 8.77
N GLU A 51 -0.12 -10.07 8.06
CA GLU A 51 -0.95 -10.47 6.91
C GLU A 51 -0.36 -9.95 5.60
N PRO A 52 0.37 -10.79 4.83
CA PRO A 52 1.08 -10.34 3.64
C PRO A 52 0.15 -9.77 2.56
N LYS A 53 -1.07 -10.31 2.40
CA LYS A 53 -2.06 -9.80 1.45
C LYS A 53 -2.44 -8.34 1.74
N SER A 54 -2.68 -8.03 3.02
CA SER A 54 -3.05 -6.70 3.47
C SER A 54 -1.90 -5.71 3.25
N LEU A 55 -0.66 -6.13 3.50
CA LEU A 55 0.55 -5.35 3.25
C LEU A 55 0.76 -5.07 1.76
N ILE A 56 0.67 -6.11 0.91
CA ILE A 56 0.77 -5.99 -0.55
C ILE A 56 -0.29 -5.00 -1.05
N ASN A 57 -1.54 -5.11 -0.60
CA ASN A 57 -2.60 -4.19 -0.99
C ASN A 57 -2.29 -2.74 -0.58
N GLY A 58 -1.75 -2.53 0.63
CA GLY A 58 -1.35 -1.19 1.07
C GLY A 58 -0.27 -0.56 0.19
N LEU A 59 0.75 -1.34 -0.20
CA LEU A 59 1.80 -0.89 -1.11
C LEU A 59 1.25 -0.56 -2.50
N LEU A 60 0.40 -1.43 -3.06
CA LEU A 60 -0.22 -1.20 -4.37
C LEU A 60 -1.08 0.08 -4.40
N ARG A 61 -1.88 0.31 -3.35
CA ARG A 61 -2.71 1.52 -3.25
C ARG A 61 -1.86 2.78 -3.17
N MET A 62 -0.78 2.76 -2.38
CA MET A 62 0.15 3.88 -2.29
C MET A 62 0.88 4.12 -3.62
N ALA A 63 1.30 3.05 -4.31
CA ALA A 63 1.97 3.13 -5.60
C ALA A 63 1.08 3.79 -6.67
N GLN A 64 -0.20 3.36 -6.74
CA GLN A 64 -1.20 3.95 -7.62
C GLN A 64 -1.50 5.40 -7.29
N TYR A 65 -1.52 5.76 -6.00
CA TYR A 65 -1.65 7.15 -5.59
C TYR A 65 -0.46 7.99 -6.07
N CYS A 66 0.78 7.54 -5.84
CA CYS A 66 1.99 8.23 -6.29
C CYS A 66 2.03 8.39 -7.81
N GLU A 67 1.61 7.37 -8.55
CA GLU A 67 1.51 7.42 -10.02
C GLU A 67 0.59 8.54 -10.50
N ARG A 68 -0.59 8.71 -9.88
CA ARG A 68 -1.54 9.79 -10.22
C ARG A 68 -1.03 11.19 -9.86
N MET A 69 -0.05 11.26 -8.96
CA MET A 69 0.60 12.52 -8.56
C MET A 69 1.92 12.74 -9.29
N ASP A 70 2.17 11.96 -10.34
CA ASP A 70 3.41 11.96 -11.14
C ASP A 70 4.70 11.66 -10.34
N ASP A 71 4.62 11.14 -9.11
CA ASP A 71 5.78 10.59 -8.41
C ASP A 71 6.03 9.14 -8.86
N ARG A 72 6.59 9.04 -10.08
CA ARG A 72 6.88 7.77 -10.75
C ARG A 72 7.99 6.98 -10.08
N LEU A 73 8.96 7.67 -9.47
CA LEU A 73 10.08 7.02 -8.78
C LEU A 73 9.57 6.25 -7.57
N LEU A 74 8.84 6.93 -6.67
CA LEU A 74 8.26 6.29 -5.49
C LEU A 74 7.22 5.23 -5.86
N SER A 75 6.39 5.51 -6.87
CA SER A 75 5.43 4.53 -7.40
C SER A 75 6.12 3.24 -7.86
N GLY A 76 7.19 3.37 -8.64
CA GLY A 76 7.98 2.23 -9.13
C GLY A 76 8.57 1.40 -8.01
N ASP A 77 9.15 2.04 -6.99
CA ASP A 77 9.74 1.34 -5.85
C ASP A 77 8.68 0.61 -5.00
N LEU A 78 7.53 1.23 -4.76
CA LEU A 78 6.41 0.58 -4.07
C LEU A 78 5.86 -0.64 -4.83
N TYR A 79 5.76 -0.55 -6.16
CA TYR A 79 5.37 -1.71 -6.97
C TYR A 79 6.40 -2.84 -6.93
N LYS A 80 7.70 -2.53 -6.91
CA LYS A 80 8.76 -3.55 -6.73
C LYS A 80 8.66 -4.23 -5.37
N ASP A 81 8.43 -3.47 -4.31
CA ASP A 81 8.25 -4.01 -2.95
C ASP A 81 7.03 -4.95 -2.88
N ALA A 82 5.90 -4.53 -3.47
CA ALA A 82 4.71 -5.37 -3.57
C ALA A 82 4.99 -6.68 -4.34
N LEU A 83 5.70 -6.60 -5.48
CA LEU A 83 6.09 -7.76 -6.28
C LEU A 83 7.01 -8.72 -5.51
N ASN A 84 7.97 -8.18 -4.75
CA ASN A 84 8.88 -8.99 -3.94
C ASN A 84 8.15 -9.73 -2.82
N LEU A 85 7.16 -9.10 -2.19
CA LEU A 85 6.30 -9.76 -1.19
C LEU A 85 5.41 -10.82 -1.84
N MET A 86 4.80 -10.53 -2.99
CA MET A 86 4.02 -11.50 -3.76
C MET A 86 4.84 -12.77 -4.05
N ARG A 87 6.09 -12.62 -4.48
CA ARG A 87 7.01 -13.75 -4.72
C ARG A 87 7.37 -14.49 -3.45
N THR A 88 7.78 -13.77 -2.41
CA THR A 88 8.21 -14.34 -1.12
C THR A 88 7.11 -15.19 -0.49
N PHE A 89 5.87 -14.70 -0.51
CA PHE A 89 4.73 -15.38 0.09
C PHE A 89 3.95 -16.26 -0.90
N LYS A 90 4.40 -16.38 -2.15
CA LYS A 90 3.72 -17.12 -3.23
C LYS A 90 2.25 -16.69 -3.39
N LEU A 91 2.02 -15.37 -3.37
CA LEU A 91 0.72 -14.74 -3.51
C LEU A 91 0.56 -14.12 -4.91
N GLY A 92 -0.64 -14.28 -5.48
CA GLY A 92 -0.96 -13.86 -6.84
C GLY A 92 -0.70 -14.95 -7.87
N ASP A 93 -1.49 -14.96 -8.94
CA ASP A 93 -1.23 -15.84 -10.07
C ASP A 93 -0.15 -15.25 -11.01
N SER A 94 0.24 -16.03 -12.01
CA SER A 94 1.22 -15.64 -13.02
C SER A 94 0.82 -14.35 -13.77
N GLN A 95 -0.48 -14.14 -14.00
CA GLN A 95 -0.99 -12.98 -14.70
C GLN A 95 -0.83 -11.70 -13.86
N HIS A 96 -1.20 -11.74 -12.58
CA HIS A 96 -1.04 -10.60 -11.67
C HIS A 96 0.43 -10.20 -11.53
N ILE A 97 1.31 -11.19 -11.38
CA ILE A 97 2.77 -10.98 -11.32
C ILE A 97 3.27 -10.34 -12.61
N GLN A 98 2.85 -10.83 -13.78
CA GLN A 98 3.29 -10.31 -15.06
C GLN A 98 2.79 -8.90 -15.32
N ASN A 99 1.52 -8.61 -15.00
CA ASN A 99 0.95 -7.27 -15.11
C ASN A 99 1.72 -6.26 -14.27
N LEU A 100 2.06 -6.61 -13.04
CA LEU A 100 2.83 -5.74 -12.14
C LEU A 100 4.26 -5.50 -12.65
N ARG A 101 4.91 -6.53 -13.23
CA ARG A 101 6.22 -6.37 -13.87
C ARG A 101 6.18 -5.41 -15.06
N SER A 102 5.22 -5.59 -15.97
CA SER A 102 5.05 -4.70 -17.12
C SER A 102 4.75 -3.26 -16.69
N LYS A 103 4.00 -3.08 -15.60
CA LYS A 103 3.76 -1.76 -15.00
C LYS A 103 5.04 -1.09 -14.49
N ILE A 104 5.89 -1.84 -13.78
CA ILE A 104 7.20 -1.34 -13.29
C ILE A 104 8.11 -0.97 -14.47
N GLU A 105 8.16 -1.80 -15.50
CA GLU A 105 8.95 -1.54 -16.71
C GLU A 105 8.48 -0.25 -17.41
N ALA A 106 7.16 -0.09 -17.59
CA ALA A 106 6.60 1.12 -18.20
C ALA A 106 6.98 2.40 -17.42
N LEU A 107 6.89 2.38 -16.08
CA LEU A 107 7.29 3.53 -15.27
C LEU A 107 8.77 3.89 -15.45
N HIS A 108 9.64 2.90 -15.59
CA HIS A 108 11.07 3.12 -15.79
C HIS A 108 11.39 3.77 -17.15
N TYR A 109 10.69 3.36 -18.22
CA TYR A 109 10.92 3.91 -19.57
C TYR A 109 10.49 5.38 -19.73
N TYR A 110 9.52 5.86 -18.95
CA TYR A 110 8.99 7.23 -19.06
C TYR A 110 9.48 8.17 -17.95
N SER A 111 10.61 7.87 -17.29
CA SER A 111 11.16 8.67 -16.17
C SER A 111 12.30 9.61 -16.58
N PHE A 112 12.35 10.06 -17.84
CA PHE A 112 13.36 11.00 -18.37
C PHE A 112 12.94 12.46 -18.21
#